data_AF-A0A533VTY0-F1
#
_entry.id   AF-A0A533VTY0-F1
#
_cell.length_a   1.000
_cell.length_b   1.000
_cell.length_c   1.000
_cell.angle_alpha   90.00
_cell.angle_beta   90.00
_cell.angle_gamma   90.00
#
_symmetry.space_group_name_H-M   'P 1'
#
loop_
_entity.id
_entity.type
_entity.pdbx_description
1 polymer ?
#
loop_
_entity_poly.entity_id
_entity_poly.type
_entity_poly.pdbx_seq_one_letter_code
_entity_poly.pdbx_strand_id
1 'polypeptide(L)'
;MFSILILASMPIVANAYNMMDSFNGEISGFTFLTSLALIFGIGLRVFTSPSLATERLAIAVPLAAVSLAFYIFNRYPSKAFDGDSGALAFGAMYAVVAVTGGVEFAAIVAIVPAILNSFYILSSVRGFVERRKMDARPTYLGEDGLLHASKEPSAPTTLVRMLLFDGPLSEKELVREILLLTAFACVLSAGTSFLT
;
A
#
# COMPACT_ATOMS: atom_id res chain seq x y z
N MET A 1 -20.92 -12.40 -11.83
CA MET A 1 -19.54 -12.66 -11.35
C MET A 1 -18.74 -11.36 -11.19
N PHE A 2 -18.69 -10.48 -12.21
CA PHE A 2 -17.97 -9.19 -12.13
C PHE A 2 -18.41 -8.27 -10.98
N SER A 3 -19.72 -8.12 -10.74
CA SER A 3 -20.23 -7.28 -9.64
C SER A 3 -19.81 -7.74 -8.24
N ILE A 4 -19.64 -9.05 -8.05
CA ILE A 4 -19.18 -9.62 -6.77
C ILE A 4 -17.70 -9.29 -6.56
N LEU A 5 -16.88 -9.34 -7.62
CA LEU A 5 -15.46 -8.97 -7.56
C LEU A 5 -15.29 -7.49 -7.21
N ILE A 6 -16.14 -6.61 -7.76
CA ILE A 6 -16.14 -5.18 -7.40
C ILE A 6 -16.47 -5.00 -5.92
N LEU A 7 -17.54 -5.63 -5.43
CA LEU A 7 -17.93 -5.52 -4.02
C LEU A 7 -16.87 -6.09 -3.08
N ALA A 8 -16.21 -7.19 -3.46
CA ALA A 8 -15.14 -7.81 -2.69
C ALA A 8 -13.83 -6.99 -2.74
N SER A 9 -13.58 -6.25 -3.83
CA SER A 9 -12.32 -5.51 -4.00
C SER A 9 -12.10 -4.46 -2.90
N MET A 10 -13.13 -3.74 -2.48
CA MET A 10 -13.00 -2.69 -1.46
C MET A 10 -12.50 -3.23 -0.11
N PRO A 11 -13.16 -4.21 0.53
CA PRO A 11 -12.66 -4.74 1.80
C PRO A 11 -11.32 -5.46 1.65
N ILE A 12 -11.05 -6.12 0.51
CA ILE A 12 -9.75 -6.80 0.29
C ILE A 12 -8.61 -5.77 0.24
N VAL A 13 -8.75 -4.73 -0.59
CA VAL A 13 -7.71 -3.70 -0.76
C VAL A 13 -7.57 -2.86 0.52
N ALA A 14 -8.68 -2.51 1.18
CA ALA A 14 -8.64 -1.79 2.46
C ALA A 14 -7.83 -2.56 3.52
N ASN A 15 -8.08 -3.87 3.67
CA ASN A 15 -7.31 -4.69 4.60
C ASN A 15 -5.85 -4.84 4.16
N ALA A 16 -5.57 -4.92 2.86
CA ALA A 16 -4.18 -4.97 2.37
C ALA A 16 -3.39 -3.71 2.74
N TYR A 17 -4.02 -2.53 2.61
CA TYR A 17 -3.45 -1.26 3.04
C TYR A 17 -3.22 -1.23 4.56
N ASN A 18 -4.20 -1.65 5.36
CA ASN A 18 -4.08 -1.71 6.82
C ASN A 18 -3.02 -2.71 7.31
N MET A 19 -2.81 -3.82 6.60
CA MET A 19 -1.76 -4.78 6.93
C MET A 19 -0.35 -4.27 6.58
N MET A 20 -0.25 -3.42 5.56
CA MET A 20 0.99 -2.74 5.21
C MET A 20 1.34 -1.69 6.27
N ASP A 21 0.39 -0.84 6.65
CA ASP A 21 0.60 0.27 7.58
C ASP A 21 1.20 -0.15 8.94
N SER A 22 2.52 -0.03 9.05
CA SER A 22 3.29 -0.44 10.23
C SER A 22 4.27 0.63 10.71
N PHE A 23 4.63 1.60 9.86
CA PHE A 23 5.62 2.64 10.15
C PHE A 23 5.20 4.05 9.71
N ASN A 24 5.83 5.07 10.31
CA ASN A 24 5.51 6.47 10.08
C ASN A 24 5.77 6.92 8.64
N GLY A 25 4.72 7.36 7.95
CA GLY A 25 4.79 7.80 6.56
C GLY A 25 4.69 6.66 5.54
N GLU A 26 4.58 5.41 5.99
CA GLU A 26 4.53 4.25 5.11
C GLU A 26 3.29 4.28 4.23
N ILE A 27 2.10 4.22 4.82
CA ILE A 27 0.86 4.07 4.04
C ILE A 27 0.49 5.34 3.29
N SER A 28 0.79 6.51 3.85
CA SER A 28 0.52 7.79 3.19
C SER A 28 1.45 8.02 1.98
N GLY A 29 2.73 7.68 2.10
CA GLY A 29 3.67 7.69 0.98
C GLY A 29 3.33 6.62 -0.06
N PHE A 30 2.97 5.42 0.38
CA PHE A 30 2.51 4.32 -0.47
C PHE A 30 1.31 4.74 -1.30
N THR A 31 0.27 5.28 -0.64
CA THR A 31 -0.97 5.74 -1.28
C THR A 31 -0.69 6.85 -2.28
N PHE A 32 0.22 7.78 -1.97
CA PHE A 32 0.59 8.83 -2.91
C PHE A 32 1.19 8.25 -4.20
N LEU A 33 2.18 7.36 -4.08
CA LEU A 33 2.84 6.72 -5.24
C LEU A 33 1.86 5.91 -6.08
N THR A 34 1.04 5.07 -5.44
CA THR A 34 0.07 4.23 -6.17
C THR A 34 -1.03 5.09 -6.81
N SER A 35 -1.42 6.20 -6.19
CA SER A 35 -2.38 7.15 -6.79
C SER A 35 -1.81 7.85 -8.02
N LEU A 36 -0.51 8.16 -8.06
CA LEU A 36 0.13 8.68 -9.27
C LEU A 36 0.09 7.66 -10.41
N ALA A 37 0.26 6.36 -10.11
CA ALA A 37 0.11 5.31 -11.11
C ALA A 37 -1.33 5.22 -11.66
N LEU A 38 -2.35 5.35 -10.80
CA LEU A 38 -3.75 5.42 -11.24
C LEU A 38 -4.01 6.64 -12.12
N ILE A 39 -3.55 7.82 -11.70
CA ILE A 39 -3.69 9.07 -12.47
C ILE A 39 -3.04 8.91 -13.85
N PHE A 40 -1.86 8.31 -13.91
CA PHE A 40 -1.19 8.04 -15.17
C PHE A 40 -2.00 7.11 -16.07
N GLY A 41 -2.43 5.95 -15.55
CA GLY A 41 -3.21 4.98 -16.33
C GLY A 41 -4.56 5.53 -16.81
N ILE A 42 -5.27 6.29 -15.96
CA ILE A 42 -6.52 6.97 -16.34
C ILE A 42 -6.23 8.07 -17.36
N GLY A 43 -5.13 8.81 -17.20
CA GLY A 43 -4.69 9.85 -18.13
C GLY A 43 -4.43 9.33 -19.55
N LEU A 44 -3.91 8.11 -19.69
CA LEU A 44 -3.75 7.48 -21.01
C LEU A 44 -5.09 7.26 -21.73
N ARG A 45 -6.20 7.15 -20.99
CA ARG A 45 -7.55 7.02 -21.57
C ARG A 45 -8.07 8.32 -22.19
N VAL A 46 -7.40 9.46 -21.99
CA VAL A 46 -7.73 10.72 -22.69
C VAL A 46 -7.62 10.55 -24.20
N PHE A 47 -6.71 9.71 -24.70
CA PHE A 47 -6.53 9.48 -26.14
C PHE A 47 -7.64 8.66 -26.79
N THR A 48 -8.44 7.93 -26.01
CA THR A 48 -9.56 7.11 -26.51
C THR A 48 -10.92 7.69 -26.14
N SER A 49 -11.05 8.25 -24.93
CA SER A 49 -12.31 8.79 -24.39
C SER A 49 -12.06 10.07 -23.55
N PRO A 50 -11.82 11.24 -24.18
CA PRO A 50 -11.36 12.45 -23.50
C PRO A 50 -12.28 12.97 -22.39
N SER A 51 -13.60 13.05 -22.62
CA SER A 51 -14.57 13.56 -21.64
C SER A 51 -14.62 12.66 -20.40
N LEU A 52 -14.75 11.35 -20.61
CA LEU A 52 -14.82 10.37 -19.55
C LEU A 52 -13.52 10.27 -18.75
N ALA A 53 -12.36 10.40 -19.41
CA ALA A 53 -11.08 10.43 -18.73
C ALA A 53 -10.92 11.65 -17.81
N THR A 54 -11.42 12.81 -18.24
CA THR A 54 -11.38 14.04 -17.42
C THR A 54 -12.21 13.89 -16.14
N GLU A 55 -13.42 13.33 -16.25
CA GLU A 55 -14.28 13.06 -15.09
C GLU A 55 -13.63 12.06 -14.11
N ARG A 56 -13.02 10.99 -14.64
CA ARG A 56 -12.33 9.98 -13.82
C ARG A 56 -11.08 10.55 -13.14
N LEU A 57 -10.32 11.40 -13.82
CA LEU A 57 -9.17 12.09 -13.23
C LEU A 57 -9.59 13.01 -12.08
N ALA A 58 -10.75 13.66 -12.18
CA ALA A 58 -11.26 14.51 -11.10
C ALA A 58 -11.51 13.73 -9.79
N ILE A 59 -11.79 12.43 -9.87
CA ILE A 59 -11.96 11.54 -8.72
C ILE A 59 -10.62 11.00 -8.21
N ALA A 60 -9.63 10.80 -9.10
CA ALA A 60 -8.32 10.25 -8.74
C ALA A 60 -7.37 11.27 -8.08
N VAL A 61 -7.37 12.53 -8.56
CA VAL A 61 -6.46 13.59 -8.10
C VAL A 61 -6.58 13.89 -6.59
N PRO A 62 -7.79 13.96 -5.99
CA PRO A 62 -7.93 14.18 -4.55
C PRO A 62 -7.21 13.12 -3.70
N LEU A 63 -7.19 11.85 -4.10
CA LEU A 63 -6.52 10.80 -3.33
C LEU A 63 -5.01 11.03 -3.26
N ALA A 64 -4.38 11.40 -4.39
CA ALA A 64 -2.96 11.76 -4.43
C ALA A 64 -2.67 13.04 -3.62
N ALA A 65 -3.51 14.07 -3.75
CA ALA A 65 -3.33 15.33 -3.03
C ALA A 65 -3.45 15.18 -1.52
N VAL A 66 -4.48 14.47 -1.04
CA VAL A 66 -4.72 14.23 0.39
C VAL A 66 -3.63 13.33 0.99
N SER A 67 -3.25 12.25 0.30
CA SER A 67 -2.18 11.37 0.78
C SER A 67 -0.83 12.10 0.85
N LEU A 68 -0.49 12.95 -0.11
CA LEU A 68 0.71 13.79 -0.07
C LEU A 68 0.65 14.81 1.07
N ALA A 69 -0.46 15.53 1.22
CA ALA A 69 -0.63 16.50 2.28
C ALA A 69 -0.51 15.84 3.67
N PHE A 70 -1.12 14.67 3.83
CA PHE A 70 -1.05 13.90 5.06
C PHE A 70 0.37 13.32 5.30
N TYR A 71 1.06 12.84 4.26
CA TYR A 71 2.44 12.35 4.34
C TYR A 71 3.39 13.39 4.93
N ILE A 72 3.20 14.68 4.66
CA ILE A 72 4.01 15.76 5.25
C ILE A 72 3.98 15.75 6.78
N PHE A 73 2.83 15.38 7.39
CA PHE A 73 2.64 15.28 8.84
C PHE A 73 2.89 13.87 9.38
N ASN A 74 2.68 12.83 8.57
CA ASN A 74 2.77 11.44 8.98
C ASN A 74 4.19 10.85 8.84
N ARG A 75 5.03 11.39 7.94
CA ARG A 75 6.42 10.96 7.77
C ARG A 75 7.25 11.12 9.03
N TYR A 76 8.25 10.25 9.20
CA TYR A 76 9.15 10.28 10.34
C TYR A 76 9.90 11.62 10.51
N PRO A 77 9.98 12.20 11.73
CA PRO A 77 9.23 11.82 12.93
C PRO A 77 7.77 12.28 12.84
N SER A 78 6.83 11.36 13.05
CA SER A 78 5.41 11.61 12.81
C SER A 78 4.79 12.60 13.80
N LYS A 79 3.92 13.46 13.28
CA LYS A 79 3.09 14.42 14.03
C LYS A 79 1.61 14.06 14.01
N ALA A 80 1.21 13.18 13.09
CA ALA A 80 -0.16 12.73 12.90
C ALA A 80 -0.17 11.27 12.47
N PHE A 81 -0.94 10.45 13.19
CA PHE A 81 -1.15 9.05 12.88
C PHE A 81 -2.49 8.90 12.17
N ASP A 82 -2.52 8.07 11.14
CA ASP A 82 -3.70 7.70 10.37
C ASP A 82 -4.54 6.64 11.10
N GLY A 83 -3.86 5.66 11.71
CA GLY A 83 -4.49 4.54 12.40
C GLY A 83 -5.33 3.67 11.47
N ASP A 84 -6.09 2.73 12.05
CA ASP A 84 -6.89 1.80 11.25
C ASP A 84 -7.88 2.51 10.33
N SER A 85 -8.50 3.59 10.80
CA SER A 85 -9.45 4.39 10.02
C SER A 85 -8.82 4.98 8.75
N GLY A 86 -7.59 5.50 8.84
CA GLY A 86 -6.93 6.13 7.70
C GLY A 86 -6.42 5.12 6.68
N ALA A 87 -5.76 4.05 7.11
CA ALA A 87 -5.27 3.00 6.21
C ALA A 87 -6.43 2.29 5.47
N LEU A 88 -7.52 1.95 6.16
CA LEU A 88 -8.71 1.37 5.55
C LEU A 88 -9.37 2.33 4.55
N ALA A 89 -9.46 3.62 4.90
CA ALA A 89 -10.02 4.64 4.00
C ALA A 89 -9.18 4.81 2.74
N PHE A 90 -7.84 4.89 2.85
CA PHE A 90 -6.95 4.96 1.69
C PHE A 90 -7.11 3.75 0.77
N GLY A 91 -7.12 2.53 1.32
CA GLY A 91 -7.28 1.33 0.49
C GLY A 91 -8.67 1.22 -0.16
N ALA A 92 -9.73 1.60 0.55
CA ALA A 92 -11.08 1.62 -0.02
C ALA A 92 -11.20 2.66 -1.15
N MET A 93 -10.70 3.88 -0.94
CA MET A 93 -10.68 4.91 -1.97
C MET A 93 -9.85 4.49 -3.19
N TYR A 94 -8.68 3.88 -2.97
CA TYR A 94 -7.86 3.34 -4.05
C TYR A 94 -8.61 2.32 -4.90
N ALA A 95 -9.31 1.37 -4.28
CA ALA A 95 -10.12 0.38 -4.99
C ALA A 95 -11.24 1.04 -5.82
N VAL A 96 -11.94 2.03 -5.25
CA VAL A 96 -13.00 2.78 -5.95
C VAL A 96 -12.44 3.53 -7.17
N VAL A 97 -11.31 4.22 -7.02
CA VAL A 97 -10.67 4.95 -8.13
C VAL A 97 -10.20 3.98 -9.21
N ALA A 98 -9.64 2.83 -8.84
CA ALA A 98 -9.20 1.81 -9.80
C ALA A 98 -10.36 1.27 -10.66
N VAL A 99 -11.48 0.91 -10.03
CA VAL A 99 -12.67 0.39 -10.72
C VAL A 99 -13.36 1.46 -11.56
N THR A 100 -13.58 2.65 -10.99
CA THR A 100 -14.24 3.75 -11.73
C THR A 100 -13.36 4.31 -12.85
N GLY A 101 -12.04 4.27 -12.67
CA GLY A 101 -11.03 4.61 -13.66
C GLY A 101 -10.95 3.61 -14.82
N GLY A 102 -11.37 2.35 -14.59
CA GLY A 102 -11.24 1.25 -15.54
C GLY A 102 -9.77 0.86 -15.78
N VAL A 103 -8.95 0.91 -14.72
CA VAL A 103 -7.52 0.63 -14.73
C VAL A 103 -7.14 -0.47 -13.71
N GLU A 104 -8.05 -1.41 -13.47
CA GLU A 104 -7.97 -2.41 -12.41
C GLU A 104 -6.71 -3.26 -12.47
N PHE A 105 -6.28 -3.68 -13.66
CA PHE A 105 -5.06 -4.47 -13.82
C PHE A 105 -3.80 -3.70 -13.45
N ALA A 106 -3.67 -2.47 -13.98
CA ALA A 106 -2.57 -1.59 -13.60
C ALA A 106 -2.60 -1.27 -12.10
N ALA A 107 -3.79 -1.06 -11.54
CA ALA A 107 -3.98 -0.81 -10.11
C ALA A 107 -3.50 -1.96 -9.23
N ILE A 108 -3.79 -3.21 -9.62
CA ILE A 108 -3.32 -4.41 -8.93
C ILE A 108 -1.78 -4.48 -8.97
N VAL A 109 -1.18 -4.19 -10.12
CA VAL A 109 0.30 -4.18 -10.27
C VAL A 109 0.95 -3.15 -9.36
N ALA A 110 0.38 -1.95 -9.24
CA ALA A 110 0.95 -0.89 -8.40
C ALA A 110 0.94 -1.25 -6.90
N ILE A 111 -0.04 -2.05 -6.44
CA ILE A 111 -0.16 -2.45 -5.02
C ILE A 111 0.43 -3.84 -4.72
N VAL A 112 1.20 -4.43 -5.64
CA VAL A 112 1.88 -5.71 -5.42
C VAL A 112 2.62 -5.78 -4.08
N PRO A 113 3.35 -4.74 -3.62
CA PRO A 113 3.99 -4.80 -2.31
C PRO A 113 3.00 -5.05 -1.17
N ALA A 114 1.85 -4.38 -1.17
CA ALA A 114 0.80 -4.58 -0.16
C ALA A 114 0.19 -5.98 -0.24
N ILE A 115 -0.08 -6.48 -1.46
CA ILE A 115 -0.57 -7.85 -1.68
C ILE A 115 0.43 -8.88 -1.14
N LEU A 116 1.72 -8.72 -1.42
CA LEU A 116 2.78 -9.61 -0.94
C LEU A 116 2.88 -9.57 0.58
N ASN A 117 2.89 -8.39 1.19
CA ASN A 117 2.93 -8.26 2.64
C ASN A 117 1.72 -8.96 3.30
N SER A 118 0.51 -8.73 2.79
CA SER A 118 -0.70 -9.42 3.27
C SER A 118 -0.63 -10.93 3.08
N PHE A 119 -0.15 -11.40 1.93
CA PHE A 119 0.03 -12.81 1.66
C PHE A 119 1.01 -13.47 2.64
N TYR A 120 2.16 -12.84 2.91
CA TYR A 120 3.14 -13.37 3.85
C TYR A 120 2.61 -13.41 5.29
N ILE A 121 1.85 -12.40 5.71
CA ILE A 121 1.20 -12.40 7.02
C ILE A 121 0.17 -13.54 7.10
N LEU A 122 -0.74 -13.65 6.14
CA LEU A 122 -1.81 -14.67 6.18
C LEU A 122 -1.26 -16.10 6.07
N SER A 123 -0.23 -16.31 5.26
CA SER A 123 0.39 -17.64 5.10
C SER A 123 1.19 -18.06 6.34
N SER A 124 1.88 -17.13 7.00
CA SER A 124 2.65 -17.42 8.22
C SER A 124 1.76 -17.68 9.44
N VAL A 125 0.62 -16.98 9.53
CA VAL A 125 -0.31 -17.07 10.67
C VAL A 125 -1.30 -18.25 10.54
N ARG A 126 -1.31 -18.97 9.40
CA ARG A 126 -2.14 -20.17 9.12
C ARG A 126 -3.63 -20.02 9.50
N GLY A 127 -4.21 -18.84 9.29
CA GLY A 127 -5.63 -18.57 9.56
C GLY A 127 -5.95 -17.07 9.69
N PHE A 128 -7.24 -16.76 9.89
CA PHE A 128 -7.71 -15.40 10.20
C PHE A 128 -7.55 -15.12 11.70
N VAL A 129 -6.30 -14.95 12.14
CA VAL A 129 -6.01 -14.59 13.53
C VAL A 129 -5.89 -13.07 13.64
N GLU A 130 -6.59 -12.47 14.59
CA GLU A 130 -6.48 -11.04 14.86
C GLU A 130 -5.04 -10.66 15.23
N ARG A 131 -4.56 -9.52 14.71
CA ARG A 131 -3.21 -8.98 14.98
C ARG A 131 -2.88 -8.86 16.47
N ARG A 132 -3.91 -8.70 17.34
CA ARG A 132 -3.80 -8.61 18.80
C ARG A 132 -3.59 -9.96 19.50
N LYS A 133 -3.92 -11.06 18.85
CA LYS A 133 -3.75 -12.44 19.35
C LYS A 133 -2.45 -13.08 18.84
N MET A 134 -1.61 -12.30 18.18
CA MET A 134 -0.31 -12.75 17.69
C MET A 134 0.70 -12.53 18.81
N ASP A 135 1.17 -13.63 19.39
CA ASP A 135 2.11 -13.62 20.53
C ASP A 135 3.46 -12.97 20.18
N ALA A 136 3.86 -13.06 18.91
CA ALA A 136 5.18 -12.67 18.43
C ALA A 136 5.11 -11.52 17.41
N ARG A 137 5.86 -10.43 17.66
CA ARG A 137 5.99 -9.33 16.70
C ARG A 137 7.02 -9.66 15.62
N PRO A 138 6.81 -9.23 14.36
CA PRO A 138 7.74 -9.51 13.26
C PRO A 138 9.06 -8.73 13.37
N THR A 139 9.09 -7.64 14.14
CA THR A 139 10.24 -6.78 14.37
C THR A 139 10.33 -6.32 15.81
N TYR A 140 11.52 -5.92 16.25
CA TYR A 140 11.76 -5.27 17.53
C TYR A 140 12.75 -4.10 17.39
N LEU A 141 12.68 -3.14 18.32
CA LEU A 141 13.64 -2.04 18.39
C LEU A 141 14.83 -2.49 19.27
N GLY A 142 16.04 -2.46 18.73
CA GLY A 142 17.27 -2.78 19.45
C GLY A 142 17.73 -1.64 20.36
N GLU A 143 18.68 -1.95 21.25
CA GLU A 143 19.34 -0.92 22.09
C GLU A 143 20.15 0.08 21.26
N ASP A 144 20.50 -0.28 20.03
CA ASP A 144 21.13 0.57 19.01
C ASP A 144 20.16 1.59 18.39
N GLY A 145 18.88 1.55 18.72
CA GLY A 145 17.84 2.40 18.15
C GLY A 145 17.44 2.01 16.73
N LEU A 146 17.85 0.84 16.25
CA LEU A 146 17.49 0.32 14.93
C LEU A 146 16.41 -0.76 15.03
N LEU A 147 15.70 -1.00 13.94
CA LEU A 147 14.73 -2.09 13.81
C LEU A 147 15.45 -3.37 13.40
N HIS A 148 15.16 -4.46 14.10
CA HIS A 148 15.71 -5.78 13.85
C HIS A 148 14.59 -6.75 13.47
N ALA A 149 14.91 -7.72 12.60
CA ALA A 149 14.02 -8.84 12.32
C ALA A 149 13.84 -9.72 13.56
N SER A 150 12.60 -10.10 13.88
CA SER A 150 12.33 -10.99 15.00
C SER A 150 12.94 -12.37 14.78
N LYS A 151 13.61 -12.87 15.82
CA LYS A 151 14.22 -14.21 15.86
C LYS A 151 13.21 -15.31 16.24
N GLU A 152 12.01 -14.93 16.66
CA GLU A 152 10.99 -15.89 17.06
C GLU A 152 10.46 -16.66 15.84
N PRO A 153 10.44 -18.00 15.88
CA PRO A 153 9.92 -18.81 14.77
C PRO A 153 8.42 -18.61 14.54
N SER A 154 7.68 -18.27 15.60
CA SER A 154 6.23 -17.98 15.58
C SER A 154 5.91 -16.58 15.06
N ALA A 155 6.91 -15.70 14.91
CA ALA A 155 6.68 -14.37 14.37
C ALA A 155 6.22 -14.48 12.91
N PRO A 156 5.26 -13.64 12.47
CA PRO A 156 4.82 -13.61 11.09
C PRO A 156 5.97 -13.30 10.15
N THR A 157 5.85 -13.83 8.94
CA THR A 157 6.66 -13.36 7.83
C THR A 157 5.98 -12.11 7.27
N THR A 158 6.67 -10.98 7.29
CA THR A 158 6.20 -9.73 6.71
C THR A 158 7.23 -9.24 5.69
N LEU A 159 6.81 -8.38 4.77
CA LEU A 159 7.75 -7.74 3.83
C LEU A 159 8.87 -7.03 4.60
N VAL A 160 8.51 -6.36 5.69
CA VAL A 160 9.44 -5.67 6.58
C VAL A 160 10.46 -6.63 7.21
N ARG A 161 10.01 -7.77 7.74
CA ARG A 161 10.91 -8.77 8.31
C ARG A 161 11.87 -9.30 7.26
N MET A 162 11.41 -9.41 6.01
CA MET A 162 12.26 -9.80 4.89
C MET A 162 13.32 -8.76 4.57
N LEU A 163 12.96 -7.47 4.52
CA LEU A 163 13.90 -6.36 4.30
C LEU A 163 14.97 -6.26 5.40
N LEU A 164 14.61 -6.63 6.63
CA LEU A 164 15.52 -6.63 7.77
C LEU A 164 16.41 -7.88 7.87
N PHE A 165 16.30 -8.85 6.94
CA PHE A 165 17.23 -9.99 6.92
C PHE A 165 18.64 -9.59 6.51
N ASP A 166 18.80 -8.55 5.69
CA ASP A 166 20.11 -8.05 5.25
C ASP A 166 20.82 -7.24 6.34
N GLY A 167 20.11 -6.87 7.41
CA GLY A 167 20.65 -6.14 8.55
C GLY A 167 19.62 -5.22 9.20
N PRO A 168 19.92 -4.68 10.39
CA PRO A 168 19.04 -3.73 11.05
C PRO A 168 19.01 -2.39 10.33
N LEU A 169 17.83 -1.76 10.28
CA LEU A 169 17.60 -0.49 9.60
C LEU A 169 16.91 0.49 10.55
N SER A 170 17.14 1.79 10.38
CA SER A 170 16.28 2.79 11.01
C SER A 170 14.88 2.75 10.39
N GLU A 171 13.87 3.21 11.12
CA GLU A 171 12.50 3.30 10.61
C GLU A 171 12.42 4.10 9.30
N LYS A 172 13.18 5.19 9.20
CA LYS A 172 13.25 6.04 8.01
C LYS A 172 13.83 5.28 6.81
N GLU A 173 14.88 4.48 7.01
CA GLU A 173 15.48 3.68 5.95
C GLU A 173 14.55 2.56 5.52
N LEU A 174 13.92 1.88 6.46
CA LEU A 174 12.96 0.82 6.16
C LEU A 174 11.78 1.35 5.34
N VAL A 175 11.18 2.47 5.74
CA VAL A 175 10.10 3.11 4.98
C VAL A 175 10.58 3.53 3.59
N ARG A 176 11.82 4.04 3.47
CA ARG A 176 12.40 4.37 2.16
C ARG A 176 12.47 3.14 1.26
N GLU A 177 12.94 1.99 1.75
CA GLU A 177 13.01 0.76 0.95
C GLU A 177 11.62 0.29 0.50
N ILE A 178 10.61 0.36 1.37
CA ILE A 178 9.22 0.03 1.02
C ILE A 178 8.68 0.98 -0.06
N LEU A 179 8.97 2.28 0.03
CA LEU A 179 8.56 3.25 -0.98
C LEU A 179 9.31 3.08 -2.30
N LEU A 180 10.59 2.67 -2.27
CA LEU A 180 11.35 2.33 -3.48
C LEU A 180 10.77 1.10 -4.19
N LEU A 181 10.44 0.06 -3.42
CA LEU A 181 9.75 -1.12 -3.95
C LEU A 181 8.38 -0.76 -4.56
N THR A 182 7.65 0.13 -3.89
CA THR A 182 6.37 0.65 -4.38
C THR A 182 6.54 1.48 -5.65
N ALA A 183 7.56 2.33 -5.72
CA ALA A 183 7.87 3.11 -6.92
C ALA A 183 8.20 2.18 -8.10
N PHE A 184 8.98 1.13 -7.87
CA PHE A 184 9.25 0.10 -8.88
C PHE A 184 7.96 -0.58 -9.37
N ALA A 185 7.08 -0.99 -8.46
CA ALA A 185 5.78 -1.55 -8.82
C ALA A 185 4.90 -0.54 -9.60
N CYS A 186 4.96 0.74 -9.27
CA CYS A 186 4.26 1.81 -10.00
C CYS A 186 4.80 1.99 -11.43
N VAL A 187 6.11 1.82 -11.66
CA VAL A 187 6.69 1.83 -13.01
C VAL A 187 6.17 0.65 -13.83
N LEU A 188 6.09 -0.55 -13.23
CA LEU A 188 5.49 -1.71 -13.89
C LEU A 188 3.99 -1.51 -14.17
N SER A 189 3.28 -0.86 -13.26
CA SER A 189 1.87 -0.48 -13.43
C SER A 189 1.68 0.50 -14.59
N ALA A 190 2.56 1.49 -14.72
CA ALA A 190 2.57 2.40 -15.87
C ALA A 190 2.80 1.64 -17.18
N GLY A 191 3.76 0.71 -17.22
CA GLY A 191 3.98 -0.19 -18.35
C GLY A 191 2.74 -1.04 -18.69
N THR A 192 2.07 -1.57 -17.67
CA THR A 192 0.83 -2.34 -17.80
C THR A 192 -0.31 -1.50 -18.37
N SER A 193 -0.38 -0.21 -17.99
CA SER A 193 -1.42 0.71 -18.45
C SER A 193 -1.37 0.97 -19.95
N PHE A 194 -0.22 0.81 -20.60
CA PHE A 194 -0.12 0.88 -22.07
C PHE A 194 -0.69 -0.36 -22.77
N LEU A 195 -0.79 -1.49 -22.06
CA LEU A 195 -1.24 -2.78 -22.60
C LEU A 195 -2.75 -3.00 -22.40
N THR A 196 -3.42 -2.15 -21.61
CA THR A 196 -4.83 -2.29 -21.20
C THR A 196 -5.66 -1.04 -21.45
#